data_AF-A0A522ZX85-F1
#
_entry.id   AF-A0A522ZX85-F1
#
_cell.length_a   1.000
_cell.length_b   1.000
_cell.length_c   1.000
_cell.angle_alpha   90.00
_cell.angle_beta   90.00
_cell.angle_gamma   90.00
#
_symmetry.space_group_name_H-M   'P 1'
#
loop_
_entity.id
_entity.type
_entity.pdbx_description
1 polymer ?
#
loop_
_entity_poly.entity_id
_entity_poly.type
_entity_poly.pdbx_seq_one_letter_code
_entity_poly.pdbx_strand_id
1 'polypeptide(L)'
;MNKSLILAAVIASAALVACGKKEEAPAPAPATEAPAAAPAEAPAAPAADAASAAAGAASDAAGAASDATSSAGAAAADAVKDAAAAAKDAAGSVKDAAGAAADAVKSATDKK
;
A
#
# COMPACT_ATOMS: atom_id res chain seq x y z
N MET A 1 -15.31 2.31 -11.57
CA MET A 1 -14.47 1.21 -12.09
C MET A 1 -12.96 1.44 -11.88
N ASN A 2 -12.57 2.37 -11.00
CA ASN A 2 -11.22 2.93 -10.99
C ASN A 2 -10.40 2.37 -9.82
N LYS A 3 -11.09 1.95 -8.76
CA LYS A 3 -10.50 1.39 -7.54
C LYS A 3 -9.97 -0.03 -7.78
N SER A 4 -10.64 -0.80 -8.63
CA SER A 4 -10.16 -2.13 -9.05
C SER A 4 -8.90 -2.05 -9.92
N LEU A 5 -8.74 -0.98 -10.71
CA LEU A 5 -7.54 -0.79 -11.52
C LEU A 5 -6.32 -0.40 -10.67
N ILE A 6 -6.52 0.46 -9.66
CA ILE A 6 -5.46 0.81 -8.70
C ILE A 6 -5.00 -0.43 -7.93
N LEU A 7 -5.95 -1.23 -7.42
CA LEU A 7 -5.62 -2.46 -6.68
C LEU A 7 -4.90 -3.49 -7.58
N ALA A 8 -5.34 -3.64 -8.83
CA ALA A 8 -4.71 -4.54 -9.79
C ALA A 8 -3.30 -4.08 -10.18
N ALA A 9 -3.09 -2.77 -10.37
CA ALA A 9 -1.78 -2.21 -10.67
C ALA A 9 -0.79 -2.45 -9.54
N VAL A 10 -1.20 -2.25 -8.28
CA VAL A 10 -0.35 -2.48 -7.11
C VAL A 10 0.09 -3.94 -7.00
N ILE A 11 -0.85 -4.88 -7.19
CA ILE A 11 -0.55 -6.33 -7.16
C ILE A 11 0.39 -6.73 -8.32
N ALA A 12 0.22 -6.15 -9.51
CA ALA A 12 1.10 -6.41 -10.65
C ALA A 12 2.54 -5.90 -10.41
N SER A 13 2.71 -4.70 -9.86
CA SER A 13 4.03 -4.18 -9.48
C SER A 13 4.70 -5.00 -8.37
N ALA A 14 3.93 -5.55 -7.42
CA ALA A 14 4.44 -6.45 -6.39
C ALA A 14 4.92 -7.80 -6.97
N ALA A 15 4.30 -8.29 -8.04
CA ALA A 15 4.74 -9.49 -8.75
C ALA A 15 6.00 -9.24 -9.60
N LEU A 16 6.13 -8.06 -10.23
CA LEU A 16 7.32 -7.70 -11.01
C LEU A 16 8.56 -7.51 -10.13
N VAL A 17 8.44 -6.95 -8.92
CA VAL A 17 9.57 -6.86 -7.97
C VAL A 17 9.99 -8.23 -7.43
N ALA A 18 9.07 -9.20 -7.40
CA ALA A 18 9.36 -10.59 -7.04
C ALA A 18 9.96 -11.41 -8.20
N CYS A 19 9.63 -11.11 -9.45
CA CYS A 19 10.18 -11.79 -10.64
C CYS A 19 11.38 -11.08 -11.30
N GLY A 20 11.64 -9.80 -11.02
CA GLY A 20 12.70 -8.99 -11.65
C GLY A 20 14.13 -9.27 -11.21
N LYS A 21 14.40 -10.38 -10.51
CA LYS A 21 15.73 -10.70 -9.96
C LYS A 21 16.54 -11.67 -10.82
N LYS A 22 16.33 -11.77 -12.14
CA LYS A 22 16.97 -12.86 -12.91
C LYS A 22 17.29 -12.69 -14.40
N GLU A 23 17.61 -11.51 -14.91
CA GLU A 23 18.20 -11.46 -16.27
C GLU A 23 19.28 -10.38 -16.41
N GLU A 24 20.51 -10.74 -16.03
CA GLU A 24 21.72 -10.18 -16.63
C GLU A 24 22.35 -11.32 -17.45
N ALA A 25 22.09 -11.30 -18.75
CA ALA A 25 22.72 -12.19 -19.71
C ALA A 25 24.19 -11.75 -19.92
N PRO A 26 25.20 -12.61 -19.73
CA PRO A 26 26.57 -12.28 -20.09
C PRO A 26 26.69 -12.35 -21.62
N ALA A 27 26.78 -11.18 -22.26
CA ALA A 27 27.17 -11.05 -23.66
C ALA A 27 28.71 -10.83 -23.76
N PRO A 28 29.32 -11.19 -24.90
CA PRO A 28 30.62 -11.86 -24.99
C PRO A 28 31.84 -10.94 -24.82
N ALA A 29 32.94 -11.55 -24.37
CA ALA A 29 34.27 -10.94 -24.27
C ALA A 29 34.82 -10.46 -25.61
N PRO A 30 35.55 -9.32 -25.62
CA PRO A 30 36.72 -9.17 -26.47
C PRO A 30 37.98 -8.78 -25.68
N ALA A 31 39.04 -9.54 -25.99
CA ALA A 31 40.43 -9.18 -26.15
C ALA A 31 41.16 -8.31 -25.10
N THR A 32 42.25 -8.90 -24.61
CA THR A 32 43.46 -8.27 -24.08
C THR A 32 43.83 -6.93 -24.76
N GLU A 33 43.89 -5.86 -23.97
CA GLU A 33 44.62 -4.64 -24.31
C GLU A 33 45.64 -4.28 -23.22
N ALA A 34 46.76 -3.70 -23.71
CA ALA A 34 48.01 -3.36 -23.03
C ALA A 34 47.85 -2.53 -21.73
N PRO A 35 48.87 -2.48 -20.84
CA PRO A 35 48.78 -1.72 -19.59
C PRO A 35 48.58 -0.24 -19.87
N ALA A 36 47.36 0.24 -19.63
CA ALA A 36 46.99 1.64 -19.68
C ALA A 36 47.61 2.40 -18.50
N ALA A 37 48.08 3.62 -18.78
CA ALA A 37 48.63 4.53 -17.79
C ALA A 37 47.65 4.75 -16.62
N ALA A 38 48.19 4.77 -15.40
CA ALA A 38 47.42 4.97 -14.17
C ALA A 38 46.64 6.30 -14.24
N PRO A 39 45.29 6.27 -14.09
CA PRO A 39 44.49 7.48 -14.05
C PRO A 39 44.90 8.37 -12.87
N ALA A 40 45.17 9.65 -13.12
CA ALA A 40 45.35 10.65 -12.07
C ALA A 40 44.07 10.76 -11.24
N GLU A 41 44.18 10.69 -9.91
CA GLU A 41 43.07 10.77 -8.98
C GLU A 41 42.34 12.12 -9.12
N ALA A 42 41.14 12.09 -9.67
CA ALA A 42 40.23 13.24 -9.68
C ALA A 42 39.75 13.54 -8.24
N PRO A 43 39.44 14.81 -7.90
CA PRO A 43 39.08 15.18 -6.53
C PRO A 43 37.79 14.46 -6.09
N ALA A 44 37.88 13.65 -5.03
CA ALA A 44 36.79 12.84 -4.48
C ALA A 44 35.77 13.63 -3.63
N ALA A 45 36.11 14.86 -3.21
CA ALA A 45 35.28 15.68 -2.33
C ALA A 45 33.86 16.01 -2.87
N PRO A 46 33.65 16.43 -4.14
CA PRO A 46 32.31 16.78 -4.63
C PRO A 46 31.37 15.56 -4.73
N ALA A 47 31.89 14.34 -4.83
CA ALA A 47 31.06 13.13 -4.92
C ALA A 47 30.43 12.76 -3.56
N ALA A 48 31.15 12.99 -2.45
CA ALA A 48 30.66 12.69 -1.11
C ALA A 48 29.50 13.61 -0.69
N ASP A 49 29.58 14.90 -1.03
CA ASP A 49 28.54 15.88 -0.71
C ASP A 49 27.24 15.58 -1.49
N ALA A 50 27.38 15.26 -2.78
CA ALA A 50 26.25 14.83 -3.62
C ALA A 50 25.60 13.54 -3.10
N ALA A 51 26.40 12.57 -2.62
CA ALA A 51 25.88 11.35 -2.03
C ALA A 51 25.13 11.62 -0.72
N SER A 52 25.62 12.54 0.12
CA SER A 52 24.95 12.93 1.36
C SER A 52 23.63 13.65 1.10
N ALA A 53 23.60 14.57 0.13
CA ALA A 53 22.38 15.24 -0.30
C ALA A 53 21.33 14.25 -0.85
N ALA A 54 21.76 13.28 -1.67
CA ALA A 54 20.89 12.23 -2.19
C ALA A 54 20.32 11.34 -1.06
N ALA A 55 21.14 10.99 -0.06
CA ALA A 55 20.69 10.22 1.11
C ALA A 55 19.69 11.00 1.98
N GLY A 56 19.90 12.31 2.15
CA GLY A 56 18.96 13.21 2.83
C GLY A 56 17.60 13.25 2.11
N ALA A 57 17.62 13.51 0.80
CA ALA A 57 16.40 13.54 -0.01
C ALA A 57 15.65 12.20 0.00
N ALA A 58 16.37 11.08 0.02
CA ALA A 58 15.77 9.75 0.15
C ALA A 58 15.10 9.54 1.52
N SER A 59 15.71 10.02 2.61
CA SER A 59 15.11 9.96 3.95
C SER A 59 13.85 10.83 4.06
N ASP A 60 13.88 12.03 3.51
CA ASP A 60 12.73 12.93 3.50
C ASP A 60 11.55 12.33 2.71
N ALA A 61 11.84 11.74 1.54
CA ALA A 61 10.84 11.04 0.75
C ALA A 61 10.25 9.82 1.50
N ALA A 62 11.09 9.07 2.22
CA ALA A 62 10.63 7.96 3.05
C ALA A 62 9.73 8.44 4.20
N GLY A 63 10.10 9.53 4.88
CA GLY A 63 9.29 10.15 5.92
C GLY A 63 7.91 10.57 5.41
N ALA A 64 7.87 11.31 4.30
CA ALA A 64 6.62 11.74 3.67
C ALA A 64 5.73 10.56 3.25
N ALA A 65 6.31 9.47 2.77
CA ALA A 65 5.57 8.25 2.42
C ALA A 65 4.99 7.54 3.67
N SER A 66 5.72 7.53 4.79
CA SER A 66 5.23 7.02 6.07
C SER A 66 4.08 7.85 6.61
N ASP A 67 4.17 9.18 6.55
CA ASP A 67 3.10 10.09 6.99
C ASP A 67 1.83 9.91 6.16
N ALA A 68 1.97 9.82 4.84
CA ALA A 68 0.85 9.56 3.93
C ALA A 68 0.17 8.22 4.23
N THR A 69 0.97 7.18 4.50
CA THR A 69 0.46 5.84 4.87
C THR A 69 -0.28 5.88 6.20
N SER A 70 0.25 6.59 7.19
CA SER A 70 -0.38 6.73 8.51
C SER A 70 -1.72 7.47 8.41
N SER A 71 -1.77 8.57 7.65
CA SER A 71 -3.01 9.30 7.40
C SER A 71 -4.06 8.47 6.67
N ALA A 72 -3.65 7.68 5.67
CA ALA A 72 -4.55 6.78 4.95
C ALA A 72 -5.07 5.65 5.87
N GLY A 73 -4.21 5.11 6.74
CA GLY A 73 -4.58 4.11 7.73
C GLY A 73 -5.61 4.62 8.74
N ALA A 74 -5.44 5.84 9.24
CA ALA A 74 -6.41 6.48 10.13
C ALA A 74 -7.79 6.66 9.46
N ALA A 75 -7.81 7.22 8.25
CA ALA A 75 -9.05 7.40 7.49
C ALA A 75 -9.77 6.06 7.20
N ALA A 76 -9.02 4.99 6.91
CA ALA A 76 -9.58 3.66 6.73
C ALA A 76 -10.16 3.10 8.03
N ALA A 77 -9.51 3.32 9.17
CA ALA A 77 -9.99 2.88 10.48
C ALA A 77 -11.29 3.59 10.87
N ASP A 78 -11.40 4.90 10.63
CA ASP A 78 -12.63 5.66 10.85
C ASP A 78 -13.77 5.16 9.95
N ALA A 79 -13.51 4.96 8.65
CA ALA A 79 -14.51 4.42 7.73
C ALA A 79 -15.02 3.03 8.14
N VAL A 80 -14.14 2.16 8.67
CA VAL A 80 -14.53 0.84 9.20
C VAL A 80 -15.38 1.00 10.47
N LYS A 81 -15.06 1.95 11.35
CA LYS A 81 -15.84 2.20 12.56
C LYS A 81 -17.25 2.70 12.23
N ASP A 82 -17.37 3.61 11.27
CA ASP A 82 -18.65 4.12 10.77
C ASP A 82 -19.48 2.99 10.14
N ALA A 83 -18.87 2.15 9.31
CA ALA A 83 -19.53 0.98 8.73
C ALA A 83 -20.01 -0.01 9.81
N ALA A 84 -19.21 -0.23 10.86
CA ALA A 84 -19.59 -1.08 11.98
C ALA A 84 -20.74 -0.50 12.81
N ALA A 85 -20.79 0.82 13.00
CA ALA A 85 -21.91 1.51 13.65
C ALA A 85 -23.20 1.35 12.84
N ALA A 86 -23.15 1.64 11.53
CA ALA A 86 -24.29 1.48 10.62
C ALA A 86 -24.80 0.03 10.59
N ALA A 87 -23.90 -0.96 10.63
CA ALA A 87 -24.28 -2.36 10.71
C ALA A 87 -25.01 -2.71 12.02
N LYS A 88 -24.60 -2.13 13.16
CA LYS A 88 -25.31 -2.31 14.44
C LYS A 88 -26.69 -1.66 14.42
N ASP A 89 -26.82 -0.47 13.87
CA ASP A 89 -28.11 0.23 13.76
C ASP A 89 -29.10 -0.54 12.89
N ALA A 90 -28.61 -1.09 11.77
CA ALA A 90 -29.40 -1.97 10.91
C ALA A 90 -29.83 -3.25 11.64
N ALA A 91 -28.93 -3.88 12.40
CA ALA A 91 -29.24 -5.08 13.19
C ALA A 91 -30.27 -4.80 14.31
N GLY A 92 -30.18 -3.64 14.97
CA GLY A 92 -31.16 -3.18 15.95
C GLY A 92 -32.54 -3.01 15.33
N SER A 93 -32.62 -2.31 14.19
CA SER A 93 -33.87 -2.09 13.45
C SER A 93 -34.54 -3.41 13.03
N VAL A 94 -33.75 -4.40 12.60
CA VAL A 94 -34.27 -5.74 12.26
C VAL A 94 -34.81 -6.46 13.49
N LYS A 95 -34.12 -6.37 14.63
CA LYS A 95 -34.57 -6.96 15.89
C LYS A 95 -35.89 -6.35 16.36
N ASP A 96 -36.03 -5.03 16.28
CA ASP A 96 -37.25 -4.32 16.65
C ASP A 96 -38.43 -4.71 15.76
N ALA A 97 -38.20 -4.76 14.44
CA ALA A 97 -39.20 -5.22 13.48
C ALA A 97 -39.62 -6.68 13.71
N ALA A 98 -38.66 -7.56 14.02
CA ALA A 98 -38.94 -8.96 14.36
C ALA A 98 -39.73 -9.10 15.66
N GLY A 99 -39.42 -8.28 16.67
CA GLY A 99 -40.19 -8.22 17.93
C GLY A 99 -41.63 -7.80 17.68
N ALA A 100 -41.84 -6.69 16.96
CA ALA A 100 -43.17 -6.21 16.61
C ALA A 100 -43.98 -7.26 15.80
N ALA A 101 -43.33 -7.98 14.89
CA ALA A 101 -43.97 -9.07 14.15
C ALA A 101 -44.36 -10.24 15.05
N ALA A 102 -43.50 -10.62 16.01
CA ALA A 102 -43.80 -11.68 16.97
C ALA A 102 -44.97 -11.30 17.90
N ASP A 103 -45.00 -10.06 18.39
CA ASP A 103 -46.09 -9.54 19.23
C ASP A 103 -47.42 -9.50 18.45
N ALA A 104 -47.39 -9.08 17.19
CA ALA A 104 -48.56 -9.11 16.31
C ALA A 104 -49.10 -10.54 16.14
N VAL A 105 -48.24 -11.52 15.86
CA VAL A 105 -48.62 -12.94 15.72
C VAL A 105 -49.23 -13.48 17.02
N LYS A 106 -48.64 -13.15 18.17
CA LYS A 106 -49.15 -13.57 19.47
C LYS A 106 -50.55 -13.00 19.74
N SER A 107 -50.73 -11.70 19.50
CA SER A 107 -52.02 -11.02 19.67
C SER A 107 -53.14 -11.57 18.78
N ALA A 108 -52.81 -12.03 17.57
CA ALA A 108 -53.75 -12.65 16.64
C ALA A 108 -54.15 -14.06 17.06
N THR A 109 -53.27 -14.77 17.78
CA THR A 109 -53.50 -16.13 18.26
C THR A 109 -54.32 -16.13 19.55
N ASP A 110 -54.11 -15.18 20.45
CA ASP A 110 -54.87 -15.06 21.72
C ASP A 110 -56.33 -14.59 21.54
N LYS A 111 -56.72 -14.13 20.33
CA LYS A 111 -58.09 -13.69 19.99
C LYS A 111 -58.96 -14.75 19.31
N LYS A 112 -58.46 -15.98 19.17
CA LYS A 112 -59.11 -17.08 18.46
C LYS A 112 -59.43 -18.22 19.40
#